data_AF-A0A0Q9LFG4-F1
#
_entry.id   AF-A0A0Q9LFG4-F1
#
_cell.length_a   1.000
_cell.length_b   1.000
_cell.length_c   1.000
_cell.angle_alpha   90.00
_cell.angle_beta   90.00
_cell.angle_gamma   90.00
#
_symmetry.space_group_name_H-M   'P 1'
#
loop_
_entity.id
_entity.type
_entity.pdbx_description
1 polymer ?
#
loop_
_entity_poly.entity_id
_entity_poly.type
_entity_poly.pdbx_seq_one_letter_code
_entity_poly.pdbx_strand_id
1 'polypeptide(L)'
;MDRGFSPNPNPNPNPNPMDRSFSLDTIPHEYPVYVNGDYRQPAFQLQLEDGSTISDLRYHSHRIYHGKSVLKGLPATYAENDKEAISLEIVLEDAHLGLSVALTYCIFRDHDAFSRSVAITNHGQCNIKLLRVSSACVDFRDDELEWLTLYGAHTNERNIERRPLTHGVQAITSARGASSPSQADLDKQLGSNLFQF
;
A
#
# COMPACT_ATOMS: atom_id res chain seq x y z
N MET A 1 5.34 9.35 24.64
CA MET A 1 6.75 9.70 24.42
C MET A 1 6.77 10.83 23.40
N ASP A 2 7.52 11.91 23.62
CA ASP A 2 7.72 12.98 22.63
C ASP A 2 8.38 12.37 21.38
N ARG A 3 7.85 12.63 20.17
CA ARG A 3 8.36 12.11 18.90
C ARG A 3 9.51 12.94 18.32
N GLY A 4 10.03 13.95 19.05
CA GLY A 4 11.30 14.61 18.72
C GLY A 4 11.29 15.35 17.38
N PHE A 5 12.34 15.21 16.58
CA PHE A 5 12.58 15.92 15.30
C PHE A 5 11.60 15.58 14.16
N SER A 6 10.60 14.73 14.38
CA SER A 6 9.61 14.40 13.36
C SER A 6 8.64 15.57 13.13
N PRO A 7 8.29 15.89 11.87
CA PRO A 7 7.33 16.95 11.55
C PRO A 7 5.99 16.69 12.21
N ASN A 8 5.35 17.77 12.68
CA ASN A 8 3.98 17.75 13.20
C ASN A 8 3.03 18.38 12.16
N PRO A 9 2.30 17.57 11.36
CA PRO A 9 1.34 18.08 10.39
C PRO A 9 0.10 18.64 11.10
N ASN A 10 0.10 19.97 11.26
CA ASN A 10 -0.97 20.79 11.82
C ASN A 10 -1.81 21.41 10.70
N PRO A 11 -3.16 21.50 10.81
CA PRO A 11 -4.05 20.99 11.87
C PRO A 11 -4.64 19.60 11.58
N ASN A 12 -4.27 19.00 10.45
CA ASN A 12 -4.82 17.74 10.01
C ASN A 12 -3.64 16.87 9.55
N PRO A 13 -3.40 15.68 10.14
CA PRO A 13 -4.26 14.94 11.06
C PRO A 13 -4.05 15.22 12.56
N ASN A 14 -3.16 16.14 12.95
CA ASN A 14 -2.99 16.48 14.36
C ASN A 14 -3.87 17.67 14.80
N PRO A 15 -4.97 17.44 15.54
CA PRO A 15 -5.85 18.51 16.01
C PRO A 15 -5.21 19.39 17.09
N ASN A 16 -4.10 18.95 17.69
CA ASN A 16 -3.36 19.71 18.69
C ASN A 16 -1.91 19.99 18.23
N PRO A 17 -1.60 21.20 17.75
CA PRO A 17 -0.26 21.55 17.25
C PRO A 17 0.86 21.40 18.29
N MET A 18 0.51 21.43 19.58
CA MET A 18 1.44 21.27 20.69
C MET A 18 1.66 19.80 21.07
N ASP A 19 0.82 18.90 20.57
CA ASP A 19 0.97 17.46 20.80
C ASP A 19 2.06 16.88 19.90
N ARG A 20 3.25 16.71 20.50
CA ARG A 20 4.40 16.07 19.86
C ARG A 20 4.37 14.54 19.95
N SER A 21 3.33 13.94 20.51
CA SER A 21 3.20 12.48 20.53
C SER A 21 2.70 11.91 19.20
N PHE A 22 2.12 12.77 18.35
CA PHE A 22 1.62 12.45 17.03
C PHE A 22 2.66 12.75 15.95
N SER A 23 2.95 11.76 15.09
CA SER A 23 3.74 11.97 13.88
C SER A 23 3.43 10.91 12.83
N LEU A 24 3.22 11.36 11.59
CA LEU A 24 3.03 10.52 10.42
C LEU A 24 4.24 9.60 10.15
N ASP A 25 5.43 9.97 10.63
CA ASP A 25 6.64 9.16 10.50
C ASP A 25 6.60 7.86 11.33
N THR A 26 5.73 7.79 12.35
CA THR A 26 5.76 6.71 13.34
C THR A 26 4.45 5.95 13.50
N ILE A 27 3.36 6.48 12.96
CA ILE A 27 2.07 5.79 13.01
C ILE A 27 1.94 4.84 11.80
N PRO A 28 1.34 3.64 11.99
CA PRO A 28 1.01 2.77 10.88
C PRO A 28 0.06 3.44 9.89
N HIS A 29 0.34 3.31 8.60
CA HIS A 29 -0.48 3.84 7.51
C HIS A 29 -1.03 2.74 6.63
N GLU A 30 -2.31 2.86 6.25
CA GLU A 30 -2.90 1.98 5.25
C GLU A 30 -2.39 2.24 3.83
N TYR A 31 -2.10 3.51 3.53
CA TYR A 31 -1.66 3.94 2.20
C TYR A 31 -0.78 5.21 2.29
N PRO A 32 0.49 5.08 2.71
CA PRO A 32 1.37 6.22 2.91
C PRO A 32 1.66 6.97 1.61
N VAL A 33 1.59 8.29 1.67
CA VAL A 33 1.86 9.21 0.55
C VAL A 33 3.23 9.86 0.70
N TYR A 34 3.87 10.18 -0.43
CA TYR A 34 5.14 10.88 -0.43
C TYR A 34 5.00 12.30 0.13
N VAL A 35 5.92 12.68 1.01
CA VAL A 35 6.09 14.06 1.52
C VAL A 35 4.83 14.58 2.21
N ASN A 36 4.62 14.09 3.43
CA ASN A 36 3.71 14.67 4.42
C ASN A 36 4.30 14.59 5.85
N GLY A 37 5.62 14.54 5.97
CA GLY A 37 6.31 14.30 7.25
C GLY A 37 6.42 12.83 7.63
N ASP A 38 6.12 11.93 6.69
CA ASP A 38 6.53 10.52 6.69
C ASP A 38 7.78 10.37 5.80
N TYR A 39 8.88 9.87 6.35
CA TYR A 39 10.15 9.71 5.62
C TYR A 39 10.38 8.28 5.11
N ARG A 40 9.42 7.38 5.33
CA ARG A 40 9.48 5.99 4.84
C ARG A 40 9.17 5.91 3.36
N GLN A 41 9.32 4.72 2.77
CA GLN A 41 8.97 4.51 1.36
C GLN A 41 7.44 4.65 1.17
N PRO A 42 6.97 5.52 0.27
CA PRO A 42 5.55 5.73 0.09
C PRO A 42 4.91 4.57 -0.69
N ALA A 43 3.63 4.32 -0.44
CA ALA A 43 2.81 3.47 -1.28
C ALA A 43 2.34 4.20 -2.54
N PHE A 44 2.15 5.53 -2.42
CA PHE A 44 1.65 6.40 -3.47
C PHE A 44 2.54 7.62 -3.69
N GLN A 45 2.87 7.89 -4.94
CA GLN A 45 3.62 9.09 -5.33
C GLN A 45 3.19 9.54 -6.74
N LEU A 46 2.98 10.85 -6.87
CA LEU A 46 2.66 11.51 -8.13
C LEU A 46 3.65 12.64 -8.43
N GLN A 47 3.57 13.18 -9.63
CA GLN A 47 4.22 14.41 -10.05
C GLN A 47 3.23 15.27 -10.87
N LEU A 48 3.11 16.54 -10.50
CA LEU A 48 2.33 17.54 -11.23
C LEU A 48 3.16 18.17 -12.36
N GLU A 49 2.50 18.95 -13.22
CA GLU A 49 3.12 19.61 -14.36
C GLU A 49 4.23 20.61 -13.97
N ASP A 50 4.12 21.22 -12.79
CA ASP A 50 5.13 22.12 -12.23
C ASP A 50 6.34 21.38 -11.61
N GLY A 51 6.31 20.05 -11.62
CA GLY A 51 7.35 19.17 -11.06
C GLY A 51 7.18 18.86 -9.58
N SER A 52 6.21 19.47 -8.89
CA SER A 52 5.91 19.14 -7.49
C SER A 52 5.37 17.72 -7.36
N THR A 53 5.62 17.11 -6.21
CA THR A 53 5.28 15.71 -5.92
C THR A 53 4.42 15.56 -4.66
N ILE A 54 3.82 16.67 -4.22
CA ILE A 54 3.03 16.75 -3.00
C ILE A 54 1.62 16.26 -3.29
N SER A 55 1.08 15.44 -2.40
CA SER A 55 -0.32 15.02 -2.41
C SER A 55 -0.82 14.86 -0.98
N ASP A 56 -2.03 15.28 -0.71
CA ASP A 56 -2.66 15.17 0.61
C ASP A 56 -3.96 14.36 0.54
N LEU A 57 -3.81 13.03 0.49
CA LEU A 57 -4.93 12.11 0.48
C LEU A 57 -5.62 12.08 1.85
N ARG A 58 -6.88 12.52 1.90
CA ARG A 58 -7.72 12.50 3.09
C ARG A 58 -8.89 11.55 2.90
N TYR A 59 -9.32 10.91 3.99
CA TYR A 59 -10.54 10.11 3.97
C TYR A 59 -11.73 10.95 3.49
N HIS A 60 -12.46 10.44 2.50
CA HIS A 60 -13.65 11.07 1.95
C HIS A 60 -14.91 10.24 2.25
N SER A 61 -14.90 8.95 1.91
CA SER A 61 -16.05 8.06 2.13
C SER A 61 -15.66 6.59 2.17
N HIS A 62 -16.60 5.72 2.53
CA HIS A 62 -16.48 4.29 2.30
C HIS A 62 -17.83 3.66 1.97
N ARG A 63 -17.78 2.49 1.34
CA ARG A 63 -18.94 1.61 1.15
C ARG A 63 -18.57 0.16 1.36
N ILE A 64 -19.54 -0.62 1.85
CA ILE A 64 -19.44 -2.07 1.98
C ILE A 64 -20.47 -2.68 1.03
N TYR A 65 -20.07 -3.70 0.28
CA TYR A 65 -20.95 -4.40 -0.66
C TYR A 65 -20.63 -5.89 -0.72
N HIS A 66 -21.62 -6.68 -1.14
CA HIS A 66 -21.48 -8.11 -1.35
C HIS A 66 -20.78 -8.40 -2.68
N GLY A 67 -20.00 -9.47 -2.72
CA GLY A 67 -19.21 -9.87 -3.88
C GLY A 67 -17.90 -9.12 -4.03
N LYS A 68 -17.31 -9.26 -5.22
CA LYS A 68 -16.02 -8.65 -5.60
C LYS A 68 -16.12 -8.00 -6.97
N SER A 69 -15.77 -6.72 -7.05
CA SER A 69 -15.74 -6.00 -8.33
C SER A 69 -14.63 -6.48 -9.25
N VAL A 70 -14.93 -6.53 -10.55
CA VAL A 70 -13.96 -6.90 -11.59
C VAL A 70 -12.97 -5.76 -11.84
N LEU A 71 -11.68 -6.09 -11.98
CA LEU A 71 -10.65 -5.14 -12.42
C LEU A 71 -10.60 -5.11 -13.95
N LYS A 72 -11.11 -4.04 -14.56
CA LYS A 72 -11.22 -3.94 -16.03
C LYS A 72 -9.85 -4.05 -16.69
N GLY A 73 -9.67 -5.06 -17.53
CA GLY A 73 -8.44 -5.28 -18.29
C GLY A 73 -7.28 -5.90 -17.49
N LEU A 74 -7.53 -6.33 -16.24
CA LEU A 74 -6.54 -6.96 -15.38
C LEU A 74 -7.06 -8.30 -14.85
N PRO A 75 -6.19 -9.32 -14.68
CA PRO A 75 -6.57 -10.53 -13.96
C PRO A 75 -6.82 -10.20 -12.48
N ALA A 76 -7.83 -10.84 -11.90
CA ALA A 76 -8.17 -10.71 -10.48
C ALA A 76 -8.78 -12.01 -9.96
N THR A 77 -8.71 -12.22 -8.65
CA THR A 77 -9.56 -13.21 -7.98
C THR A 77 -11.04 -12.82 -8.17
N TYR A 78 -11.94 -13.80 -8.07
CA TYR A 78 -13.37 -13.61 -8.26
C TYR A 78 -14.15 -14.37 -7.18
N ALA A 79 -15.42 -14.02 -7.03
CA ALA A 79 -16.41 -14.80 -6.31
C ALA A 79 -17.42 -15.30 -7.34
N GLU A 80 -17.83 -16.57 -7.25
CA GLU A 80 -18.88 -17.12 -8.11
C GLU A 80 -20.26 -16.62 -7.68
N ASN A 81 -20.40 -16.33 -6.39
CA ASN A 81 -21.60 -15.76 -5.79
C ASN A 81 -21.26 -14.56 -4.89
N ASP A 82 -22.08 -13.51 -4.93
CA ASP A 82 -21.93 -12.33 -4.08
C ASP A 82 -21.93 -12.65 -2.57
N LYS A 83 -22.44 -13.82 -2.17
CA LYS A 83 -22.40 -14.27 -0.77
C LYS A 83 -21.02 -14.78 -0.34
N GLU A 84 -20.17 -15.20 -1.26
CA GLU A 84 -18.84 -15.75 -0.96
C GLU A 84 -17.83 -14.67 -0.56
N ALA A 85 -18.11 -13.41 -0.89
CA ALA A 85 -17.21 -12.31 -0.60
C ALA A 85 -17.93 -11.08 -0.06
N ILE A 86 -17.23 -10.30 0.75
CA ILE A 86 -17.64 -8.95 1.15
C ILE A 86 -16.49 -8.01 0.85
N SER A 87 -16.81 -6.92 0.17
CA SER A 87 -15.84 -5.89 -0.20
C SER A 87 -16.08 -4.59 0.56
N LEU A 88 -15.00 -3.98 1.01
CA LEU A 88 -14.93 -2.63 1.57
C LEU A 88 -14.15 -1.75 0.59
N GLU A 89 -14.76 -0.66 0.13
CA GLU A 89 -14.08 0.36 -0.67
C GLU A 89 -14.00 1.64 0.16
N ILE A 90 -12.78 2.13 0.38
CA ILE A 90 -12.49 3.41 1.05
C ILE A 90 -12.00 4.38 -0.01
N VAL A 91 -12.64 5.54 -0.11
CA VAL A 91 -12.23 6.62 -1.00
C VAL A 91 -11.44 7.65 -0.21
N LEU A 92 -10.20 7.88 -0.64
CA LEU A 92 -9.38 8.99 -0.23
C LEU A 92 -9.40 10.06 -1.32
N GLU A 93 -9.35 11.34 -0.94
CA GLU A 93 -9.38 12.46 -1.87
C GLU A 93 -8.30 13.48 -1.51
N ASP A 94 -7.63 14.00 -2.53
CA ASP A 94 -6.93 15.27 -2.48
C ASP A 94 -7.81 16.31 -3.18
N ALA A 95 -8.50 17.12 -2.37
CA ALA A 95 -9.46 18.11 -2.85
C ALA A 95 -8.81 19.26 -3.62
N HIS A 96 -7.52 19.53 -3.38
CA HIS A 96 -6.81 20.60 -4.09
C HIS A 96 -6.47 20.16 -5.53
N LEU A 97 -6.07 18.90 -5.69
CA LEU A 97 -5.74 18.32 -6.99
C LEU A 97 -6.96 17.80 -7.75
N GLY A 98 -8.09 17.59 -7.08
CA GLY A 98 -9.24 16.88 -7.64
C GLY A 98 -8.89 15.42 -7.91
N LEU A 99 -8.13 14.78 -7.03
CA LEU A 99 -7.66 13.40 -7.18
C LEU A 99 -8.38 12.49 -6.20
N SER A 100 -8.89 11.36 -6.67
CA SER A 100 -9.50 10.34 -5.81
C SER A 100 -8.75 9.00 -5.91
N VAL A 101 -8.53 8.37 -4.76
CA VAL A 101 -7.87 7.06 -4.62
C VAL A 101 -8.82 6.12 -3.88
N ALA A 102 -9.32 5.10 -4.57
CA ALA A 102 -10.18 4.08 -3.99
C ALA A 102 -9.35 2.84 -3.59
N LEU A 103 -9.28 2.56 -2.30
CA LEU A 103 -8.70 1.36 -1.71
C LEU A 103 -9.80 0.32 -1.55
N THR A 104 -9.72 -0.78 -2.29
CA THR A 104 -10.70 -1.88 -2.19
C THR A 104 -10.08 -3.07 -1.47
N TYR A 105 -10.77 -3.54 -0.43
CA TYR A 105 -10.48 -4.75 0.31
C TYR A 105 -11.60 -5.73 0.03
N CYS A 106 -11.29 -6.99 -0.24
CA CYS A 106 -12.29 -8.04 -0.43
C CYS A 106 -11.89 -9.26 0.37
N ILE A 107 -12.74 -9.66 1.32
CA ILE A 107 -12.57 -10.83 2.17
C ILE A 107 -13.43 -11.96 1.61
N PHE A 108 -12.89 -13.17 1.58
CA PHE A 108 -13.57 -14.37 1.11
C PHE A 108 -14.03 -15.20 2.30
N ARG A 109 -15.31 -15.56 2.36
CA ARG A 109 -15.93 -16.20 3.53
C ARG A 109 -15.26 -17.51 3.92
N ASP A 110 -14.96 -18.34 2.92
CA ASP A 110 -14.50 -19.71 3.10
C ASP A 110 -12.97 -19.85 2.95
N HIS A 111 -12.25 -18.71 2.91
CA HIS A 111 -10.80 -18.68 2.77
C HIS A 111 -10.19 -17.68 3.75
N ASP A 112 -9.09 -18.07 4.39
CA ASP A 112 -8.25 -17.16 5.20
C ASP A 112 -7.40 -16.24 4.30
N ALA A 113 -8.09 -15.51 3.42
CA ALA A 113 -7.51 -14.67 2.41
C ALA A 113 -8.34 -13.41 2.22
N PHE A 114 -7.65 -12.32 1.93
CA PHE A 114 -8.26 -11.10 1.42
C PHE A 114 -7.46 -10.62 0.21
N SER A 115 -8.08 -9.81 -0.62
CA SER A 115 -7.42 -9.13 -1.75
C SER A 115 -7.50 -7.62 -1.57
N ARG A 116 -6.46 -6.92 -2.00
CA ARG A 116 -6.43 -5.45 -2.08
C ARG A 116 -6.20 -4.99 -3.51
N SER A 117 -6.83 -3.88 -3.87
CA SER A 117 -6.56 -3.18 -5.12
C SER A 117 -6.75 -1.69 -4.93
N VAL A 118 -6.08 -0.91 -5.78
CA VAL A 118 -6.17 0.55 -5.77
C VAL A 118 -6.61 1.03 -7.14
N ALA A 119 -7.59 1.93 -7.16
CA ALA A 119 -8.00 2.66 -8.36
C ALA A 119 -7.79 4.15 -8.13
N ILE A 120 -7.23 4.84 -9.13
CA ILE A 120 -6.95 6.27 -9.07
C ILE A 120 -7.78 6.95 -10.15
N THR A 121 -8.47 8.02 -9.79
CA THR A 121 -9.27 8.83 -10.71
C THR A 121 -8.85 10.30 -10.59
N ASN A 122 -8.46 10.89 -11.72
CA ASN A 122 -8.17 12.32 -11.81
C ASN A 122 -9.43 13.06 -12.27
N HIS A 123 -10.01 13.85 -11.37
CA HIS A 123 -11.12 14.77 -11.64
C HIS A 123 -10.63 16.22 -11.85
N GLY A 124 -9.34 16.47 -11.65
CA GLY A 124 -8.71 17.75 -11.85
C GLY A 124 -8.54 18.12 -13.33
N GLN A 125 -8.06 19.34 -13.56
CA GLN A 125 -7.80 19.87 -14.91
C GLN A 125 -6.36 19.66 -15.37
N CYS A 126 -5.43 19.43 -14.43
CA CYS A 126 -4.02 19.25 -14.71
C CYS A 126 -3.69 17.78 -14.97
N ASN A 127 -2.69 17.53 -15.81
CA ASN A 127 -2.17 16.18 -15.97
C ASN A 127 -1.37 15.78 -14.73
N ILE A 128 -1.49 14.51 -14.34
CA ILE A 128 -0.78 13.93 -13.21
C ILE A 128 0.03 12.75 -13.72
N LYS A 129 1.32 12.76 -13.43
CA LYS A 129 2.20 11.62 -13.68
C LYS A 129 2.28 10.76 -12.43
N LEU A 130 1.84 9.52 -12.52
CA LEU A 130 1.98 8.56 -11.43
C LEU A 130 3.42 8.03 -11.39
N LEU A 131 4.14 8.29 -10.31
CA LEU A 131 5.51 7.82 -10.10
C LEU A 131 5.54 6.47 -9.37
N ARG A 132 4.60 6.25 -8.45
CA ARG A 132 4.46 5.02 -7.69
C ARG A 132 3.01 4.78 -7.29
N VAL A 133 2.53 3.56 -7.48
CA VAL A 133 1.22 3.09 -7.03
C VAL A 133 1.36 1.65 -6.57
N SER A 134 1.41 1.45 -5.27
CA SER A 134 1.44 0.11 -4.67
C SER A 134 0.03 -0.41 -4.52
N SER A 135 -0.19 -1.71 -4.72
CA SER A 135 -1.51 -2.35 -4.52
C SER A 135 -1.85 -2.56 -3.04
N ALA A 136 -0.83 -2.64 -2.19
CA ALA A 136 -0.93 -2.78 -0.75
C ALA A 136 0.27 -2.15 -0.05
N CYS A 137 0.07 -1.81 1.22
CA CYS A 137 1.09 -1.42 2.18
C CYS A 137 0.66 -1.97 3.54
N VAL A 138 1.57 -2.59 4.27
CA VAL A 138 1.30 -3.15 5.59
C VAL A 138 2.42 -2.68 6.51
N ASP A 139 2.03 -1.98 7.57
CA ASP A 139 2.94 -1.48 8.59
C ASP A 139 2.85 -2.38 9.83
N PHE A 140 3.94 -3.08 10.14
CA PHE A 140 4.06 -3.90 11.34
C PHE A 140 4.72 -3.13 12.48
N ARG A 141 4.26 -3.39 13.71
CA ARG A 141 4.92 -2.91 14.94
C ARG A 141 5.82 -3.95 15.58
N ASP A 142 5.68 -5.21 15.15
CA ASP A 142 6.51 -6.31 15.61
C ASP A 142 7.92 -6.20 15.03
N ASP A 143 8.88 -6.72 15.77
CA ASP A 143 10.25 -6.93 15.35
C ASP A 143 10.51 -8.42 15.05
N GLU A 144 11.73 -8.75 14.60
CA GLU A 144 12.18 -10.13 14.38
C GLU A 144 11.43 -10.92 13.28
N LEU A 145 11.01 -10.23 12.22
CA LEU A 145 10.43 -10.86 11.05
C LEU A 145 11.50 -11.53 10.17
N GLU A 146 11.14 -12.65 9.54
CA GLU A 146 11.93 -13.25 8.47
C GLU A 146 11.30 -12.98 7.11
N TRP A 147 12.15 -12.67 6.15
CA TRP A 147 11.83 -12.45 4.75
C TRP A 147 12.01 -13.74 3.97
N LEU A 148 10.93 -14.26 3.39
CA LEU A 148 10.95 -15.41 2.50
C LEU A 148 10.67 -14.97 1.06
N THR A 149 11.59 -15.30 0.17
CA THR A 149 11.58 -14.89 -1.23
C THR A 149 11.80 -16.10 -2.14
N LEU A 150 11.41 -15.94 -3.40
CA LEU A 150 11.57 -16.97 -4.43
C LEU A 150 12.45 -16.46 -5.56
N TYR A 151 13.75 -16.72 -5.46
CA TYR A 151 14.74 -16.30 -6.46
C TYR A 151 15.02 -17.41 -7.48
N GLY A 152 15.72 -17.09 -8.56
CA GLY A 152 16.11 -18.11 -9.51
C GLY A 152 16.81 -17.61 -10.76
N ALA A 153 16.74 -18.43 -11.79
CA ALA A 153 17.14 -18.15 -13.16
C ALA A 153 16.30 -19.01 -14.11
N HIS A 154 16.45 -18.79 -15.42
CA HIS A 154 15.86 -19.69 -16.42
C HIS A 154 16.30 -21.13 -16.14
N THR A 155 15.35 -22.08 -16.11
CA THR A 155 15.55 -23.51 -15.78
C THR A 155 15.99 -23.79 -14.33
N ASN A 156 15.92 -22.79 -13.45
CA ASN A 156 16.22 -22.89 -12.03
C ASN A 156 15.38 -21.87 -11.24
N GLU A 157 14.08 -21.86 -11.47
CA GLU A 157 13.15 -20.90 -10.89
C GLU A 157 12.72 -21.27 -9.47
N ARG A 158 12.32 -20.25 -8.69
CA ARG A 158 11.61 -20.38 -7.39
C ARG A 158 12.37 -21.14 -6.30
N ASN A 159 13.68 -20.92 -6.23
CA ASN A 159 14.48 -21.31 -5.08
C ASN A 159 14.05 -20.50 -3.85
N ILE A 160 13.80 -21.18 -2.74
CA ILE A 160 13.42 -20.55 -1.49
C ILE A 160 14.65 -19.94 -0.84
N GLU A 161 14.62 -18.63 -0.59
CA GLU A 161 15.55 -17.95 0.29
C GLU A 161 14.78 -17.44 1.51
N ARG A 162 15.31 -17.71 2.72
CA ARG A 162 14.76 -17.24 3.98
C ARG A 162 15.87 -16.55 4.75
N ARG A 163 15.65 -15.31 5.16
CA ARG A 163 16.62 -14.51 5.92
C ARG A 163 15.92 -13.54 6.86
N PRO A 164 16.55 -13.11 7.97
CA PRO A 164 15.99 -12.05 8.81
C PRO A 164 15.76 -10.76 8.03
N LEU A 165 14.69 -10.03 8.36
CA LEU A 165 14.56 -8.61 8.00
C LEU A 165 15.52 -7.80 8.87
N THR A 166 16.31 -6.98 8.20
CA THR A 166 17.35 -6.15 8.82
C THR A 166 17.02 -4.68 8.63
N HIS A 167 17.70 -3.82 9.38
CA HIS A 167 17.48 -2.38 9.28
C HIS A 167 17.85 -1.87 7.87
N GLY A 168 17.02 -0.97 7.35
CA GLY A 168 17.19 -0.38 6.03
C GLY A 168 16.10 -0.83 5.05
N VAL A 169 16.38 -0.64 3.76
CA VAL A 169 15.44 -0.99 2.69
C VAL A 169 15.89 -2.28 2.03
N GLN A 170 15.00 -3.26 2.03
CA GLN A 170 15.16 -4.53 1.33
C GLN A 170 14.08 -4.61 0.25
N ALA A 171 14.46 -4.95 -1.00
CA ALA A 171 13.54 -4.91 -2.12
C ALA A 171 13.79 -6.02 -3.14
N ILE A 172 12.70 -6.53 -3.72
CA ILE A 172 12.67 -7.39 -4.90
C ILE A 172 11.94 -6.65 -6.00
N THR A 173 12.52 -6.59 -7.20
CA THR A 173 11.92 -5.92 -8.35
C THR A 173 12.20 -6.69 -9.64
N SER A 174 11.32 -6.53 -10.62
CA SER A 174 11.56 -6.94 -12.01
C SER A 174 11.36 -5.75 -12.94
N ALA A 175 12.39 -5.41 -13.71
CA ALA A 175 12.33 -4.41 -14.77
C ALA A 175 12.21 -5.03 -16.18
N ARG A 176 11.90 -6.34 -16.27
CA ARG A 176 11.89 -7.08 -17.55
C ARG A 176 10.60 -6.90 -18.35
N GLY A 177 9.63 -6.13 -17.85
CA GLY A 177 8.29 -6.02 -18.43
C GLY A 177 7.42 -7.27 -18.20
N ALA A 178 7.89 -8.21 -17.39
CA ALA A 178 7.18 -9.42 -17.00
C ALA A 178 7.62 -9.87 -15.59
N SER A 179 6.78 -10.69 -14.95
CA SER A 179 7.20 -11.49 -13.78
C SER A 179 8.39 -12.36 -14.20
N SER A 180 9.46 -12.38 -13.41
CA SER A 180 10.75 -12.92 -13.88
C SER A 180 11.08 -14.31 -13.33
N PRO A 181 11.80 -15.16 -14.09
CA PRO A 181 12.44 -16.36 -13.55
C PRO A 181 13.45 -16.05 -12.43
N SER A 182 13.99 -14.83 -12.43
CA SER A 182 15.01 -14.38 -11.48
C SER A 182 14.46 -14.10 -10.08
N GLN A 183 13.25 -13.58 -10.03
CA GLN A 183 12.53 -13.16 -8.83
C GLN A 183 11.04 -13.31 -9.11
N ALA A 184 10.35 -14.13 -8.32
CA ALA A 184 8.90 -14.22 -8.37
C ALA A 184 8.27 -13.02 -7.65
N ASP A 185 7.10 -12.60 -8.11
CA ASP A 185 6.26 -11.57 -7.45
C ASP A 185 5.51 -12.20 -6.26
N LEU A 186 6.25 -12.80 -5.33
CA LEU A 186 5.78 -13.34 -4.08
C LEU A 186 6.77 -12.97 -2.98
N ASP A 187 6.23 -12.38 -1.92
CA ASP A 187 6.93 -12.01 -0.71
C ASP A 187 6.13 -12.55 0.49
N LYS A 188 6.82 -13.04 1.53
CA LYS A 188 6.22 -13.46 2.80
C LYS A 188 7.06 -12.96 3.96
N GLN A 189 6.39 -12.38 4.95
CA GLN A 189 6.97 -12.03 6.23
C GLN A 189 6.47 -13.02 7.29
N LEU A 190 7.40 -13.64 8.01
CA LEU A 190 7.11 -14.66 9.01
C LEU A 190 7.47 -14.14 10.40
N GLY A 191 6.49 -14.08 11.30
CA GLY A 191 6.69 -13.81 12.72
C GLY A 191 6.72 -15.10 13.55
N SER A 192 7.07 -14.98 14.84
CA SER A 192 7.26 -16.13 15.74
C SER A 192 6.02 -16.99 15.95
N ASN A 193 4.80 -16.51 15.62
CA ASN A 193 3.55 -17.28 15.76
C ASN A 193 2.46 -17.00 14.71
N LEU A 194 2.68 -16.22 13.64
CA LEU A 194 1.66 -15.92 12.64
C LEU A 194 2.23 -15.66 11.24
N PHE A 195 1.48 -16.07 10.21
CA PHE A 195 1.69 -15.70 8.82
C PHE A 195 1.17 -14.28 8.58
N GLN A 196 1.97 -13.42 7.96
CA GLN A 196 1.55 -12.09 7.52
C GLN A 196 1.79 -11.97 6.00
N PHE A 197 0.74 -11.55 5.30
CA PHE A 197 0.69 -11.38 3.84
C PHE A 197 0.77 -9.89 3.46
#